data_AF-A0A529LXE5-F1
#
_entry.id   AF-A0A529LXE5-F1
#
_cell.length_a   1.000
_cell.length_b   1.000
_cell.length_c   1.000
_cell.angle_alpha   90.00
_cell.angle_beta   90.00
_cell.angle_gamma   90.00
#
_symmetry.space_group_name_H-M   'P 1'
#
loop_
_entity.id
_entity.type
_entity.pdbx_description
1 polymer ?
#
loop_
_entity_poly.entity_id
_entity_poly.type
_entity_poly.pdbx_seq_one_letter_code
_entity_poly.pdbx_strand_id
1 'polypeptide(L)'
;MDTKPAPFVPPAPKPRTEPPSTLEMMRIVYRNPLELWGEHTYNEPWVSANGVGGHLIVANDPGLIRHVLIDNAKNYNMATVRQLILRPILRDGLLTAEGEVWK
;
A
#
# COMPACT_ATOMS: atom_id res chain seq x y z
N MET A 1 -19.27 -39.63 10.30
CA MET A 1 -19.04 -38.27 10.81
C MET A 1 -18.02 -37.65 9.88
N ASP A 2 -18.48 -36.91 8.87
CA ASP A 2 -17.59 -36.24 7.91
C ASP A 2 -16.97 -35.01 8.57
N THR A 3 -15.74 -35.14 9.04
CA THR A 3 -14.99 -34.02 9.63
C THR A 3 -14.52 -33.12 8.50
N LYS A 4 -15.23 -32.01 8.24
CA LYS A 4 -14.73 -30.97 7.32
C LYS A 4 -13.39 -30.45 7.88
N PRO A 5 -12.30 -30.46 7.09
CA PRO A 5 -11.04 -29.88 7.54
C PRO A 5 -11.23 -28.40 7.82
N ALA A 6 -10.62 -27.92 8.91
CA ALA A 6 -10.63 -26.50 9.23
C ALA A 6 -9.94 -25.71 8.10
N PRO A 7 -10.49 -24.54 7.70
CA PRO A 7 -9.87 -23.71 6.68
C PRO A 7 -8.50 -23.21 7.16
N PHE A 8 -7.51 -23.22 6.27
CA PHE A 8 -6.20 -22.64 6.52
C PHE A 8 -6.32 -21.13 6.67
N VAL A 9 -5.75 -20.58 7.75
CA VAL A 9 -5.64 -19.14 7.99
C VAL A 9 -4.16 -18.78 8.04
N PRO A 10 -3.63 -18.02 7.06
CA PRO A 10 -2.23 -17.63 7.08
C PRO A 10 -1.94 -16.70 8.26
N PRO A 11 -0.71 -16.69 8.79
CA PRO A 11 -0.32 -15.73 9.82
C PRO A 11 -0.40 -14.31 9.25
N ALA A 12 -1.14 -13.45 9.93
CA ALA A 12 -1.25 -12.03 9.60
C ALA A 12 -1.15 -11.19 10.88
N PRO A 13 -0.53 -10.00 10.83
CA PRO A 13 -0.57 -9.08 11.96
C PRO A 13 -2.01 -8.66 12.24
N LYS A 14 -2.36 -8.47 13.51
CA LYS A 14 -3.62 -7.85 13.89
C LYS A 14 -3.56 -6.36 13.51
N PRO A 15 -4.50 -5.83 12.70
CA PRO A 15 -4.52 -4.41 12.36
C PRO A 15 -4.60 -3.53 13.61
N ARG A 16 -3.99 -2.35 13.54
CA ARG A 16 -4.02 -1.39 14.66
C ARG A 16 -5.38 -0.68 14.72
N THR A 17 -5.80 -0.37 15.94
CA THR A 17 -6.97 0.49 16.22
C THR A 17 -6.58 1.96 16.35
N GLU A 18 -5.31 2.22 16.73
CA GLU A 18 -4.78 3.56 16.97
C GLU A 18 -3.50 3.82 16.15
N PRO A 19 -3.30 5.06 15.67
CA PRO A 19 -2.08 5.44 14.96
C PRO A 19 -0.83 5.25 15.83
N PRO A 20 0.27 4.68 15.29
CA PRO A 20 1.53 4.59 16.02
C PRO A 20 2.14 5.98 16.23
N SER A 21 2.87 6.15 17.32
CA SER A 21 3.79 7.29 17.47
C SER A 21 4.92 7.21 16.43
N THR A 22 5.65 8.31 16.21
CA THR A 22 6.75 8.38 15.24
C THR A 22 7.84 7.32 15.48
N LEU A 23 8.21 7.07 16.75
CA LEU A 23 9.23 6.08 17.09
C LEU A 23 8.74 4.64 16.85
N GLU A 24 7.49 4.36 17.18
CA GLU A 24 6.85 3.08 16.88
C GLU A 24 6.76 2.86 15.37
N MET A 25 6.40 3.90 14.62
CA MET A 25 6.32 3.86 13.17
C MET A 25 7.66 3.45 12.55
N MET A 26 8.77 4.05 12.99
CA MET A 26 10.11 3.64 12.54
C MET A 26 10.40 2.16 12.85
N ARG A 27 10.13 1.71 14.09
CA ARG A 27 10.34 0.31 14.49
C ARG A 27 9.49 -0.65 13.65
N ILE A 28 8.25 -0.28 13.37
CA ILE A 28 7.32 -1.09 12.57
C ILE A 28 7.81 -1.23 11.13
N VAL A 29 8.21 -0.12 10.49
CA VAL A 29 8.73 -0.13 9.10
C VAL A 29 9.88 -1.12 8.95
N TYR A 30 10.80 -1.18 9.92
CA TYR A 30 11.93 -2.11 9.88
C TYR A 30 11.55 -3.56 10.18
N ARG A 31 10.55 -3.82 11.02
CA ARG A 31 10.19 -5.17 11.46
C ARG A 31 9.17 -5.84 10.55
N ASN A 32 8.04 -5.16 10.34
CA ASN A 32 6.91 -5.65 9.56
C ASN A 32 6.03 -4.46 9.16
N PRO A 33 6.22 -3.89 7.95
CA PRO A 33 5.48 -2.71 7.52
C PRO A 33 3.96 -2.95 7.39
N LEU A 34 3.50 -4.20 7.31
CA LEU A 34 2.06 -4.51 7.30
C LEU A 34 1.36 -4.12 8.61
N GLU A 35 2.10 -4.00 9.73
CA GLU A 35 1.56 -3.53 11.01
C GLU A 35 1.28 -2.02 11.04
N LEU A 36 1.70 -1.25 10.02
CA LEU A 36 1.34 0.17 9.91
C LEU A 36 -0.15 0.37 9.61
N TRP A 37 -0.75 -0.59 8.90
CA TRP A 37 -2.12 -0.46 8.42
C TRP A 37 -3.11 -0.79 9.55
N GLY A 38 -3.98 0.17 9.84
CA GLY A 38 -5.05 0.00 10.82
C GLY A 38 -6.30 -0.59 10.21
N GLU A 39 -7.31 -0.90 11.03
CA GLU A 39 -8.58 -1.49 10.56
C GLU A 39 -9.25 -0.65 9.48
N HIS A 40 -9.33 0.67 9.67
CA HIS A 40 -9.86 1.62 8.68
C HIS A 40 -9.19 1.52 7.29
N THR A 41 -7.89 1.22 7.22
CA THR A 41 -7.16 1.09 5.94
C THR A 41 -7.68 -0.08 5.10
N TYR A 42 -8.23 -1.11 5.73
CA TYR A 42 -8.76 -2.29 5.03
C TYR A 42 -10.25 -2.21 4.72
N ASN A 43 -10.98 -1.34 5.42
CA ASN A 43 -12.45 -1.34 5.39
C ASN A 43 -13.04 -0.07 4.76
N GLU A 44 -12.29 1.03 4.69
CA GLU A 44 -12.77 2.28 4.09
C GLU A 44 -12.41 2.37 2.59
N PRO A 45 -13.26 3.02 1.76
CA PRO A 45 -12.99 3.20 0.33
C PRO A 45 -11.74 4.05 0.08
N TRP A 46 -11.39 4.94 1.00
CA TRP A 46 -10.14 5.67 0.99
C TRP A 46 -9.81 6.18 2.39
N VAL A 47 -8.52 6.44 2.65
CA VAL A 47 -8.04 7.01 3.91
C VAL A 47 -7.12 8.18 3.61
N SER A 48 -7.23 9.25 4.40
CA SER A 48 -6.34 10.41 4.34
C SER A 48 -5.54 10.52 5.64
N ALA A 49 -4.22 10.63 5.54
CA ALA A 49 -3.32 10.78 6.66
C ALA A 49 -2.24 11.82 6.37
N ASN A 50 -1.73 12.45 7.43
CA ASN A 50 -0.53 13.28 7.36
C ASN A 50 0.62 12.52 8.01
N GLY A 51 1.72 12.33 7.28
CA GLY A 51 2.89 11.60 7.75
C GLY A 51 4.19 12.35 7.52
N VAL A 52 5.30 11.70 7.89
CA VAL A 52 6.67 12.24 7.74
C VAL A 52 7.04 12.53 6.28
N GLY A 53 6.35 11.89 5.32
CA GLY A 53 6.52 12.12 3.88
C GLY A 53 5.50 13.08 3.25
N GLY A 54 4.71 13.79 4.06
CA GLY A 54 3.62 14.66 3.59
C GLY A 54 2.25 13.99 3.65
N HIS A 55 1.32 14.52 2.85
CA HIS A 55 -0.05 14.03 2.79
C HIS A 55 -0.11 12.69 2.05
N LEU A 56 -0.74 11.69 2.66
CA LEU A 56 -0.90 10.34 2.14
C LEU A 56 -2.39 10.03 1.96
N ILE A 57 -2.73 9.59 0.75
CA ILE A 57 -4.04 9.01 0.45
C ILE A 57 -3.88 7.51 0.18
N VAL A 58 -4.64 6.68 0.88
CA VAL A 58 -4.82 5.27 0.56
C VAL A 58 -6.10 5.13 -0.27
N ALA A 59 -6.00 4.56 -1.47
CA ALA A 59 -7.13 4.36 -2.37
C ALA A 59 -7.50 2.87 -2.44
N ASN A 60 -8.69 2.53 -1.93
CA ASN A 60 -9.22 1.16 -1.94
C ASN A 60 -10.43 1.01 -2.87
N ASP A 61 -11.16 2.10 -3.12
CA ASP A 61 -12.28 2.14 -4.06
C ASP A 61 -11.80 1.84 -5.50
N PRO A 62 -12.41 0.87 -6.21
CA PRO A 62 -12.01 0.53 -7.57
C PRO A 62 -12.08 1.70 -8.56
N GLY A 63 -13.06 2.61 -8.38
CA GLY A 63 -13.19 3.81 -9.20
C GLY A 63 -12.03 4.78 -8.97
N LEU A 64 -11.65 5.00 -7.70
CA LEU A 64 -10.49 5.82 -7.35
C LEU A 64 -9.17 5.20 -7.81
N ILE A 65 -9.01 3.88 -7.64
CA ILE A 65 -7.84 3.15 -8.15
C ILE A 65 -7.72 3.32 -9.67
N ARG A 66 -8.83 3.13 -10.40
CA ARG A 66 -8.87 3.34 -11.86
C ARG A 66 -8.55 4.80 -12.22
N HIS A 67 -9.10 5.76 -11.49
CA HIS A 67 -8.83 7.17 -11.76
C HIS A 67 -7.33 7.49 -11.64
N VAL A 68 -6.71 7.06 -10.54
CA VAL A 68 -5.29 7.34 -10.25
C VAL A 68 -4.37 6.58 -11.20
N LEU A 69 -4.64 5.30 -11.46
CA LEU A 69 -3.75 4.43 -12.23
C LEU A 69 -4.01 4.47 -13.74
N ILE A 70 -5.21 4.83 -14.21
CA ILE A 70 -5.57 4.70 -15.64
C ILE A 70 -6.07 6.03 -16.19
N ASP A 71 -7.23 6.50 -15.72
CA ASP A 71 -7.94 7.59 -16.39
C ASP A 71 -7.20 8.95 -16.24
N ASN A 72 -6.40 9.12 -15.18
CA ASN A 72 -5.67 10.35 -14.87
C ASN A 72 -4.19 10.11 -14.49
N ALA A 73 -3.59 9.01 -14.95
CA ALA A 73 -2.23 8.58 -14.57
C ALA A 73 -1.14 9.65 -14.78
N LYS A 74 -1.29 10.52 -15.81
CA LYS A 74 -0.32 11.60 -16.11
C LYS A 74 -0.10 12.61 -14.98
N ASN A 75 -1.00 12.68 -13.99
CA ASN A 75 -0.90 13.57 -12.84
C ASN A 75 -0.31 12.88 -11.59
N TYR A 76 0.03 11.59 -11.68
CA TYR A 76 0.53 10.79 -10.57
C TYR A 76 1.82 10.09 -10.98
N ASN A 77 2.94 10.56 -10.42
CA ASN A 77 4.24 9.91 -10.63
C ASN A 77 4.51 8.92 -9.50
N MET A 78 5.19 7.82 -9.84
CA MET A 78 5.75 6.88 -8.89
C MET A 78 6.80 7.59 -8.02
N ALA A 79 6.87 7.20 -6.75
CA ALA A 79 7.78 7.83 -5.80
C ALA A 79 9.25 7.74 -6.26
N THR A 80 9.98 8.85 -6.21
CA THR A 80 11.37 8.95 -6.67
C THR A 80 12.28 7.90 -6.05
N VAL A 81 12.20 7.71 -4.73
CA VAL A 81 13.02 6.72 -4.01
C VAL A 81 12.71 5.30 -4.47
N ARG A 82 11.43 4.98 -4.71
CA ARG A 82 11.01 3.68 -5.24
C ARG A 82 11.63 3.44 -6.62
N GLN A 83 11.59 4.43 -7.51
CA GLN A 83 12.17 4.33 -8.86
C GLN A 83 13.69 4.09 -8.80
N LEU A 84 14.40 4.84 -7.95
CA LEU A 84 15.86 4.69 -7.78
C LEU A 84 16.26 3.28 -7.29
N ILE A 85 15.44 2.66 -6.44
CA ILE A 85 15.71 1.33 -5.89
C ILE A 85 15.27 0.21 -6.82
N LEU A 86 14.05 0.30 -7.38
CA LEU A 86 13.44 -0.82 -8.11
C LEU A 86 13.81 -0.86 -9.59
N ARG A 87 13.96 0.29 -10.26
CA ARG A 87 14.20 0.34 -11.71
C ARG A 87 15.50 -0.34 -12.15
N PRO A 88 16.62 -0.29 -11.39
CA PRO A 88 17.82 -1.05 -11.74
C PRO A 88 17.58 -2.57 -11.80
N ILE A 89 16.65 -3.08 -11.01
CA ILE A 89 16.36 -4.52 -10.89
C ILE A 89 15.23 -4.93 -11.85
N LEU A 90 14.15 -4.14 -11.88
CA LEU A 90 12.90 -4.48 -12.57
C LEU A 90 12.77 -3.81 -13.95
N ARG A 91 13.71 -2.93 -14.33
CA ARG A 91 13.66 -2.10 -15.54
C ARG A 91 12.31 -1.38 -15.63
N ASP A 92 11.63 -1.43 -16.77
CA ASP A 92 10.29 -0.85 -16.93
C ASP A 92 9.20 -1.93 -16.74
N GLY A 93 9.25 -2.65 -15.62
CA GLY A 93 8.24 -3.64 -15.21
C GLY A 93 7.04 -3.01 -14.47
N LEU A 94 6.05 -3.81 -14.08
CA LEU A 94 4.79 -3.35 -13.45
C LEU A 94 4.99 -2.34 -12.31
N LEU A 95 6.06 -2.50 -11.52
CA LEU A 95 6.32 -1.64 -10.36
C LEU A 95 7.12 -0.37 -10.66
N THR A 96 7.50 -0.13 -11.91
CA THR A 96 8.42 0.93 -12.33
C THR A 96 8.04 1.58 -13.67
N ALA A 97 7.18 0.95 -14.46
CA ALA A 97 6.63 1.48 -15.70
C ALA A 97 5.81 2.75 -15.45
N GLU A 98 6.02 3.76 -16.29
CA GLU A 98 5.32 5.04 -16.27
C GLU A 98 5.06 5.53 -17.71
N GLY A 99 4.15 6.50 -17.86
CA GLY A 99 3.85 7.11 -19.15
C GLY A 99 3.30 6.10 -20.16
N GLU A 100 3.81 6.11 -21.38
CA GLU A 100 3.35 5.21 -22.46
C GLU A 100 3.63 3.73 -22.16
N VAL A 101 4.63 3.40 -21.34
CA VAL A 101 4.94 1.99 -21.00
C VAL A 101 3.91 1.40 -20.03
N TRP A 102 3.25 2.26 -19.24
CA TRP A 102 2.26 1.83 -18.25
C TRP A 102 0.84 1.64 -18.84
N LYS A 103 0.51 2.36 -19.92
CA LYS A 103 -0.78 2.25 -20.61
C LYS A 103 -1.02 0.85 -21.18
#